data_AF-K0IJ18-F1
#
_entry.id   AF-K0IJ18-F1
#
_cell.length_a   1.000
_cell.length_b   1.000
_cell.length_c   1.000
_cell.angle_alpha   90.00
_cell.angle_beta   90.00
_cell.angle_gamma   90.00
#
_symmetry.space_group_name_H-M   'P 1'
#
loop_
_entity.id
_entity.type
_entity.pdbx_description
1 polymer ?
#
loop_
_entity_poly.entity_id
_entity_poly.type
_entity_poly.pdbx_seq_one_letter_code
_entity_poly.pdbx_strand_id
1 'polypeptide(L)'
;MAPEPKKDDAQKGGYSPDMKTVGLAILAMGISLLLVIIAWMAIGVDPDYSAEVMQEQQASLREQYGLPPEETLTAAQLETPPSLRGLENATDNATSLATSSNATGSNQTTTIVGNQTAAGNATGIGNQTSAAPGNQTNQTAATGNATAAAPAGGTAAVSIVQGASSKTNDAYNPNPAQISAGSAVTWTNDDSVPHTATSGQNATPDGTFDSGILQQGASFSFTFEEAGEYPYFCTLHPNMVGTVSVS
;
A
#
# COMPACT_ATOMS: atom_id res chain seq x y z
N MET A 1 -66.20 -62.99 17.87
CA MET A 1 -66.66 -61.73 17.24
C MET A 1 -66.12 -60.57 18.07
N ALA A 2 -64.91 -60.10 17.77
CA ALA A 2 -64.33 -58.94 18.43
C ALA A 2 -64.54 -57.71 17.51
N PRO A 3 -64.98 -56.55 18.02
CA PRO A 3 -65.19 -55.37 17.19
C PRO A 3 -63.86 -54.69 16.79
N GLU A 4 -63.84 -54.19 15.56
CA GLU A 4 -62.72 -53.51 14.88
C GLU A 4 -62.21 -52.25 15.59
N PRO A 5 -60.94 -51.86 15.38
CA PRO A 5 -60.42 -50.59 15.83
C PRO A 5 -60.85 -49.45 14.89
N LYS A 6 -61.43 -48.39 15.47
CA LYS A 6 -61.64 -47.12 14.78
C LYS A 6 -60.30 -46.43 14.55
N LYS A 7 -59.90 -46.30 13.28
CA LYS A 7 -59.30 -45.06 12.77
C LYS A 7 -60.43 -44.02 12.91
N ASP A 8 -60.22 -42.81 13.39
CA ASP A 8 -59.53 -41.69 12.74
C ASP A 8 -59.42 -40.60 13.83
N ASP A 9 -58.35 -39.82 13.85
CA ASP A 9 -58.45 -38.37 14.02
C ASP A 9 -57.07 -37.78 13.74
N ALA A 10 -56.95 -37.32 12.50
CA ALA A 10 -55.81 -36.57 12.00
C ALA A 10 -55.60 -35.32 12.87
N GLN A 11 -54.40 -35.20 13.44
CA GLN A 11 -53.84 -33.93 13.91
C GLN A 11 -54.00 -32.88 12.80
N LYS A 12 -55.00 -32.00 12.95
CA LYS A 12 -55.07 -30.75 12.20
C LYS A 12 -54.13 -29.76 12.89
N GLY A 13 -52.93 -29.60 12.34
CA GLY A 13 -52.02 -28.52 12.68
C GLY A 13 -52.65 -27.17 12.33
N GLY A 14 -53.39 -26.58 13.28
CA GLY A 14 -53.85 -25.21 13.22
C GLY A 14 -52.71 -24.28 13.64
N TYR A 15 -52.41 -23.28 12.81
CA TYR A 15 -51.53 -22.18 13.18
C TYR A 15 -52.05 -21.54 14.47
N SER A 16 -51.26 -21.64 15.54
CA SER A 16 -51.53 -21.00 16.83
C SER A 16 -51.67 -19.48 16.67
N PRO A 17 -52.49 -18.81 17.50
CA PRO A 17 -52.80 -17.37 17.38
C PRO A 17 -51.58 -16.43 17.40
N ASP A 18 -50.41 -16.91 17.83
CA ASP A 18 -49.17 -16.13 17.87
C ASP A 18 -48.55 -15.84 16.49
N MET A 19 -48.90 -16.57 15.43
CA MET A 19 -48.31 -16.35 14.11
C MET A 19 -48.84 -15.09 13.40
N LYS A 20 -50.05 -14.64 13.75
CA LYS A 20 -50.59 -13.34 13.27
C LYS A 20 -49.86 -12.18 13.93
N THR A 21 -49.53 -12.31 15.20
CA THR A 21 -48.74 -11.33 15.96
C THR A 21 -47.32 -11.21 15.38
N VAL A 22 -46.69 -12.34 15.08
CA VAL A 22 -45.38 -12.37 14.39
C VAL A 22 -45.48 -11.72 13.00
N GLY A 23 -46.52 -12.02 12.22
CA GLY A 23 -46.74 -11.39 10.91
C GLY A 23 -46.93 -9.88 10.98
N LEU A 24 -47.70 -9.39 11.97
CA LEU A 24 -47.89 -7.96 12.21
C LEU A 24 -46.59 -7.26 12.65
N ALA A 25 -45.76 -7.92 13.46
CA ALA A 25 -44.47 -7.39 13.88
C ALA A 25 -43.48 -7.24 12.71
N ILE A 26 -43.40 -8.25 11.82
CA ILE A 26 -42.56 -8.18 10.62
C ILE A 26 -43.04 -7.07 9.67
N LEU A 27 -44.35 -6.94 9.49
CA LEU A 27 -44.93 -5.88 8.67
C LEU A 27 -44.64 -4.48 9.25
N ALA A 28 -44.74 -4.32 10.58
CA ALA A 28 -44.40 -3.08 11.26
C ALA A 28 -42.91 -2.73 11.12
N MET A 29 -42.00 -3.71 11.24
CA MET A 29 -40.57 -3.52 10.99
C MET A 29 -40.28 -3.12 9.54
N GLY A 30 -40.93 -3.76 8.58
CA GLY A 30 -40.78 -3.43 7.15
C GLY A 30 -41.26 -2.02 6.82
N ILE A 31 -42.42 -1.61 7.35
CA ILE A 31 -42.93 -0.24 7.18
C ILE A 31 -42.01 0.77 7.85
N SER A 32 -41.48 0.47 9.05
CA SER A 32 -40.52 1.34 9.72
C SER A 32 -39.24 1.54 8.91
N LEU A 33 -38.70 0.48 8.29
CA LEU A 33 -37.52 0.57 7.44
C LEU A 33 -37.80 1.39 6.17
N LEU A 34 -38.97 1.17 5.55
CA LEU A 34 -39.39 1.93 4.37
C LEU A 34 -39.50 3.43 4.66
N LEU A 35 -40.06 3.80 5.81
CA LEU A 35 -40.16 5.21 6.22
C LEU A 35 -38.79 5.84 6.47
N VAL A 36 -37.83 5.11 7.03
CA VAL A 36 -36.44 5.57 7.19
C VAL A 36 -35.78 5.78 5.83
N ILE A 37 -35.96 4.85 4.90
CA ILE A 37 -35.41 4.96 3.53
C ILE A 37 -36.00 6.16 2.80
N ILE A 38 -37.32 6.37 2.87
CA ILE A 38 -38.00 7.52 2.27
C ILE A 38 -37.53 8.83 2.92
N ALA A 39 -37.39 8.86 4.25
CA ALA A 39 -36.85 10.03 4.94
C ALA A 39 -35.41 10.31 4.53
N TRP A 40 -34.59 9.28 4.36
CA TRP A 40 -33.20 9.42 3.90
C TRP A 40 -33.14 9.98 2.47
N MET A 41 -33.95 9.45 1.54
CA MET A 41 -34.10 9.99 0.17
C MET A 41 -34.64 11.43 0.15
N ALA A 42 -35.53 11.80 1.08
CA ALA A 42 -36.10 13.15 1.14
C ALA A 42 -35.15 14.19 1.77
N ILE A 43 -34.25 13.77 2.66
CA ILE A 43 -33.26 14.64 3.32
C ILE A 43 -32.02 14.84 2.42
N GLY A 44 -31.83 14.01 1.37
CA GLY A 44 -30.96 14.32 0.24
C GLY A 44 -29.49 14.52 0.59
N VAL A 45 -29.00 13.87 1.64
CA VAL A 45 -27.56 13.83 1.96
C VAL A 45 -26.95 12.64 1.22
N ASP A 46 -27.08 12.63 -0.10
CA ASP A 46 -26.12 11.91 -0.91
C ASP A 46 -24.87 12.79 -0.94
N PRO A 47 -23.73 12.34 -0.38
CA PRO A 47 -22.50 13.04 -0.65
C PRO A 47 -22.25 12.92 -2.15
N ASP A 48 -22.28 14.07 -2.83
CA ASP A 48 -22.12 14.19 -4.28
C ASP A 48 -20.65 13.89 -4.64
N TYR A 49 -20.25 12.62 -4.49
CA TYR A 49 -18.99 12.09 -5.01
C TYR A 49 -19.15 11.75 -6.49
N SER A 50 -19.80 12.64 -7.24
CA SER A 50 -19.90 12.50 -8.68
C SER A 50 -18.50 12.65 -9.28
N ALA A 51 -18.25 11.94 -10.39
CA ALA A 51 -16.96 12.01 -11.07
C ALA A 51 -16.65 13.46 -11.49
N GLU A 52 -17.71 14.22 -11.76
CA GLU A 52 -17.72 15.63 -12.09
C GLU A 52 -17.22 16.50 -10.92
N VAL A 53 -17.74 16.31 -9.70
CA VAL A 53 -17.29 17.06 -8.51
C VAL A 53 -15.84 16.75 -8.19
N MET A 54 -15.43 15.48 -8.30
CA MET A 54 -14.03 15.09 -8.11
C MET A 54 -13.11 15.72 -9.16
N GLN A 55 -13.56 15.77 -10.43
CA GLN A 55 -12.81 16.39 -11.52
C GLN A 55 -12.70 17.91 -11.35
N GLU A 56 -13.76 18.57 -10.89
CA GLU A 56 -13.79 20.00 -10.60
C GLU A 56 -12.90 20.36 -9.39
N GLN A 57 -12.98 19.56 -8.32
CA GLN A 57 -12.07 19.71 -7.17
C GLN A 57 -10.61 19.54 -7.60
N GLN A 58 -10.30 18.49 -8.37
CA GLN A 58 -8.96 18.27 -8.90
C GLN A 58 -8.49 19.42 -9.79
N ALA A 59 -9.36 19.97 -10.65
CA ALA A 59 -9.04 21.13 -11.49
C ALA A 59 -8.73 22.38 -10.64
N SER A 60 -9.52 22.65 -9.60
CA SER A 60 -9.32 23.80 -8.72
C SER A 60 -8.00 23.72 -7.93
N LEU A 61 -7.63 22.53 -7.45
CA LEU A 61 -6.33 22.32 -6.79
C LEU A 61 -5.18 22.54 -7.78
N ARG A 62 -5.32 22.05 -9.02
CA ARG A 62 -4.29 22.25 -10.04
C ARG A 62 -4.07 23.73 -10.36
N GLU A 63 -5.14 24.52 -10.45
CA GLU A 63 -5.04 25.97 -10.61
C GLU A 63 -4.36 26.64 -9.39
N GLN A 64 -4.76 26.26 -8.17
CA GLN A 64 -4.17 26.78 -6.93
C GLN A 64 -2.66 26.51 -6.83
N TYR A 65 -2.21 25.34 -7.29
CA TYR A 65 -0.81 24.92 -7.25
C TYR A 65 -0.04 25.18 -8.56
N GLY A 66 -0.64 25.89 -9.52
CA GLY A 66 0.01 26.25 -10.79
C GLY A 66 0.36 25.04 -11.68
N LEU A 67 -0.34 23.93 -11.51
CA LEU A 67 -0.18 22.72 -12.31
C LEU A 67 -0.93 22.91 -13.65
N PRO A 68 -0.40 22.40 -14.77
CA PRO A 68 -1.08 22.48 -16.07
C PRO A 68 -2.45 21.77 -16.00
N PRO A 69 -3.47 22.18 -16.79
CA PRO A 69 -4.75 21.48 -16.82
C PRO A 69 -4.55 20.02 -17.23
N GLU A 70 -5.31 19.10 -16.64
CA GLU A 70 -5.26 17.69 -17.02
C GLU A 70 -5.88 17.51 -18.40
N GLU A 71 -5.19 16.80 -19.31
CA GLU A 71 -5.75 16.55 -20.64
C GLU A 71 -6.95 15.61 -20.51
N THR A 72 -8.14 16.11 -20.89
CA THR A 72 -9.34 15.30 -20.94
C THR A 72 -9.15 14.23 -22.01
N LEU A 73 -9.04 12.98 -21.58
CA LEU A 73 -8.87 11.86 -22.48
C LEU A 73 -10.10 11.77 -23.40
N THR A 74 -9.87 11.86 -24.70
CA THR A 74 -10.90 11.58 -25.70
C THR A 74 -11.36 10.12 -25.59
N ALA A 75 -12.57 9.80 -26.04
CA ALA A 75 -13.08 8.43 -26.02
C ALA A 75 -12.13 7.43 -26.73
N ALA A 76 -11.37 7.88 -27.73
CA ALA A 76 -10.35 7.08 -28.41
C ALA A 76 -9.11 6.79 -27.54
N GLN A 77 -8.76 7.70 -26.63
CA GLN A 77 -7.63 7.54 -25.72
C GLN A 77 -7.95 6.60 -24.55
N LEU A 78 -9.23 6.40 -24.20
CA LEU A 78 -9.66 5.42 -23.18
C LEU A 78 -9.45 3.97 -23.63
N GLU A 79 -9.60 3.69 -24.92
CA GLU A 79 -9.39 2.36 -25.51
C GLU A 79 -7.91 1.99 -25.66
N THR A 80 -7.02 2.97 -25.55
CA THR A 80 -5.57 2.76 -25.60
C THR A 80 -5.03 2.53 -24.18
N PRO A 81 -4.30 1.42 -23.93
CA PRO A 81 -3.65 1.19 -22.64
C PRO A 81 -2.77 2.39 -22.24
N PRO A 82 -2.70 2.76 -20.95
CA PRO A 82 -1.96 3.94 -20.50
C PRO A 82 -0.50 3.97 -20.97
N SER A 83 0.14 2.80 -21.09
CA SER A 83 1.52 2.64 -21.56
C SER A 83 1.70 2.90 -23.06
N LEU A 84 0.63 2.98 -23.85
CA LEU A 84 0.65 3.22 -25.29
C LEU A 84 0.12 4.60 -25.70
N ARG A 85 -0.46 5.36 -24.76
CA ARG A 85 -0.98 6.70 -25.03
C ARG A 85 0.19 7.67 -25.27
N GLY A 86 0.21 8.33 -26.44
CA GLY A 86 1.26 9.30 -26.81
C GLY A 86 2.49 8.73 -27.51
N LEU A 87 2.58 7.41 -27.73
CA LEU A 87 3.64 6.82 -28.58
C LEU A 87 3.47 7.16 -30.07
N GLU A 88 2.26 7.51 -30.49
CA GLU A 88 1.98 7.96 -31.85
C GLU A 88 2.68 9.29 -32.20
N ASN A 89 2.88 10.18 -31.21
CA ASN A 89 3.63 11.44 -31.40
C ASN A 89 5.14 11.31 -31.21
N ALA A 90 5.65 10.16 -30.74
CA ALA A 90 7.09 9.93 -30.57
C ALA A 90 7.82 9.75 -31.92
N THR A 91 7.08 9.45 -32.99
CA THR A 91 7.64 9.31 -34.35
C THR A 91 7.98 10.67 -34.98
N ASP A 92 7.32 11.74 -34.55
CA ASP A 92 7.53 13.09 -35.11
C ASP A 92 8.68 13.85 -34.44
N ASN A 93 9.09 13.45 -33.23
CA ASN A 93 10.21 14.04 -32.50
C ASN A 93 11.60 13.44 -32.83
N ALA A 94 11.68 12.55 -33.83
CA ALA A 94 12.96 12.23 -34.46
C ALA A 94 13.38 13.29 -35.50
N THR A 95 12.47 14.20 -35.88
CA THR A 95 12.70 15.17 -36.97
C THR A 95 12.99 16.59 -36.46
N SER A 96 12.72 16.92 -35.19
CA SER A 96 13.06 18.26 -34.63
C SER A 96 14.33 18.30 -33.78
N LEU A 97 15.01 17.16 -33.54
CA LEU A 97 16.37 17.14 -32.99
C LEU A 97 17.48 17.30 -34.05
N ALA A 98 17.13 17.57 -35.31
CA ALA A 98 18.09 17.70 -36.41
C ALA A 98 18.37 19.16 -36.85
N THR A 99 17.79 20.18 -36.21
CA THR A 99 17.95 21.60 -36.66
C THR A 99 18.65 22.51 -35.64
N SER A 100 19.30 21.96 -34.62
CA SER A 100 20.16 22.75 -33.72
C SER A 100 21.44 22.00 -33.33
N SER A 101 22.25 21.63 -34.32
CA SER A 101 23.69 21.52 -34.10
C SER A 101 24.42 21.67 -35.43
N ASN A 102 25.19 22.75 -35.49
CA ASN A 102 26.12 23.12 -36.54
C ASN A 102 27.04 21.95 -36.94
N ALA A 103 27.45 21.98 -38.22
CA ALA A 103 28.31 21.06 -38.93
C ALA A 103 29.45 20.39 -38.13
N THR A 104 29.63 19.07 -38.33
CA THR A 104 30.83 18.40 -38.87
C THR A 104 30.94 16.96 -38.35
N GLY A 105 30.91 15.96 -39.26
CA GLY A 105 31.59 14.68 -39.05
C GLY A 105 30.76 13.43 -38.76
N SER A 106 30.12 12.88 -39.80
CA SER A 106 30.19 11.46 -40.21
C SER A 106 29.86 10.32 -39.22
N ASN A 107 28.64 9.81 -39.40
CA ASN A 107 28.26 8.40 -39.64
C ASN A 107 28.05 7.44 -38.44
N GLN A 108 26.77 7.30 -38.10
CA GLN A 108 26.20 6.11 -37.47
C GLN A 108 26.13 4.93 -38.45
N THR A 109 26.43 3.73 -37.99
CA THR A 109 25.79 2.53 -38.52
C THR A 109 25.46 1.59 -37.35
N THR A 110 24.17 1.57 -37.03
CA THR A 110 23.49 0.56 -36.24
C THR A 110 23.49 -0.78 -36.98
N THR A 111 23.73 -1.89 -36.28
CA THR A 111 23.24 -3.22 -36.71
C THR A 111 22.86 -4.05 -35.49
N ILE A 112 21.59 -4.44 -35.50
CA ILE A 112 20.86 -5.37 -34.61
C ILE A 112 21.28 -6.84 -34.92
N VAL A 113 20.82 -7.80 -34.10
CA VAL A 113 20.88 -9.28 -34.23
C VAL A 113 22.01 -9.88 -33.36
N GLY A 114 21.86 -10.92 -32.56
CA GLY A 114 20.83 -11.93 -32.32
C GLY A 114 21.48 -13.12 -31.59
N ASN A 115 20.63 -13.91 -30.95
CA ASN A 115 20.79 -15.21 -30.28
C ASN A 115 22.02 -16.12 -30.62
N GLN A 116 22.46 -16.88 -29.61
CA GLN A 116 23.07 -18.25 -29.64
C GLN A 116 24.61 -18.50 -29.67
N THR A 117 25.08 -19.11 -28.56
CA THR A 117 25.79 -20.42 -28.47
C THR A 117 27.33 -20.52 -28.55
N ALA A 118 27.89 -20.98 -27.41
CA ALA A 118 28.98 -21.93 -27.15
C ALA A 118 30.48 -21.66 -27.48
N ALA A 119 31.26 -21.84 -26.40
CA ALA A 119 32.50 -22.63 -26.24
C ALA A 119 33.80 -22.25 -27.00
N GLY A 120 34.90 -22.06 -26.25
CA GLY A 120 36.26 -22.14 -26.82
C GLY A 120 37.40 -21.54 -25.98
N ASN A 121 37.95 -22.38 -25.10
CA ASN A 121 39.21 -22.34 -24.33
C ASN A 121 40.46 -21.63 -24.94
N ALA A 122 41.23 -20.91 -24.10
CA ALA A 122 42.72 -20.89 -23.99
C ALA A 122 43.15 -19.87 -22.90
N THR A 123 43.52 -20.27 -21.67
CA THR A 123 44.87 -20.68 -21.20
C THR A 123 45.99 -19.67 -21.49
N GLY A 124 46.55 -19.07 -20.43
CA GLY A 124 48.00 -18.86 -20.34
C GLY A 124 48.52 -17.57 -19.67
N ILE A 125 49.25 -17.77 -18.56
CA ILE A 125 50.58 -17.19 -18.19
C ILE A 125 50.73 -15.64 -18.26
N GLY A 126 51.01 -14.88 -17.20
CA GLY A 126 51.93 -15.10 -16.08
C GLY A 126 52.98 -13.96 -16.07
N ASN A 127 53.46 -13.59 -14.87
CA ASN A 127 54.54 -12.64 -14.52
C ASN A 127 54.18 -11.12 -14.39
N GLN A 128 54.65 -10.38 -13.38
CA GLN A 128 55.39 -10.67 -12.13
C GLN A 128 55.50 -9.36 -11.29
N THR A 129 55.47 -9.50 -9.95
CA THR A 129 56.36 -8.90 -8.90
C THR A 129 56.53 -7.36 -8.87
N SER A 130 56.43 -6.65 -7.74
CA SER A 130 57.23 -6.78 -6.49
C SER A 130 56.64 -5.83 -5.41
N ALA A 131 56.26 -6.28 -4.22
CA ALA A 131 57.06 -6.56 -3.00
C ALA A 131 57.28 -5.33 -2.07
N ALA A 132 56.89 -5.53 -0.80
CA ALA A 132 56.93 -4.64 0.39
C ALA A 132 58.38 -4.49 0.97
N PRO A 133 58.71 -3.99 2.21
CA PRO A 133 57.95 -4.00 3.49
C PRO A 133 58.15 -2.86 4.54
N GLY A 134 57.19 -2.78 5.50
CA GLY A 134 57.24 -2.53 6.96
C GLY A 134 58.13 -1.46 7.64
N ASN A 135 57.59 -0.76 8.65
CA ASN A 135 58.00 -0.83 10.07
C ASN A 135 57.08 -0.04 11.03
N GLN A 136 56.95 -0.52 12.27
CA GLN A 136 56.21 0.06 13.40
C GLN A 136 56.96 1.24 14.06
N THR A 137 56.23 2.21 14.62
CA THR A 137 56.65 2.95 15.82
C THR A 137 55.45 3.33 16.69
N ASN A 138 55.64 3.17 17.99
CA ASN A 138 54.73 3.42 19.10
C ASN A 138 54.98 4.84 19.65
N GLN A 139 53.95 5.68 19.84
CA GLN A 139 54.02 6.87 20.71
C GLN A 139 52.64 7.40 21.14
N THR A 140 52.31 7.15 22.40
CA THR A 140 51.84 8.06 23.46
C THR A 140 50.78 9.15 23.16
N ALA A 141 49.60 8.92 23.75
CA ALA A 141 48.70 9.85 24.45
C ALA A 141 48.54 11.30 23.94
N ALA A 142 47.32 11.61 23.46
CA ALA A 142 46.73 12.93 23.55
C ALA A 142 45.32 12.82 24.14
N THR A 143 45.17 13.38 25.33
CA THR A 143 43.92 13.61 26.06
C THR A 143 43.03 14.54 25.24
N GLY A 144 42.04 13.98 24.55
CA GLY A 144 41.03 14.72 23.80
C GLY A 144 39.69 14.61 24.50
N ASN A 145 39.25 15.70 25.12
CA ASN A 145 37.95 15.86 25.74
C ASN A 145 36.88 15.89 24.63
N ALA A 146 36.45 14.72 24.15
CA ALA A 146 35.34 14.59 23.23
C ALA A 146 34.06 14.47 24.06
N THR A 147 33.26 15.53 24.04
CA THR A 147 31.86 15.53 24.46
C THR A 147 31.17 14.33 23.82
N ALA A 148 30.81 13.34 24.65
CA ALA A 148 30.08 12.17 24.21
C ALA A 148 28.81 12.64 23.51
N ALA A 149 28.68 12.25 22.23
CA ALA A 149 27.47 12.40 21.46
C ALA A 149 26.30 11.74 22.19
N ALA A 150 25.12 12.36 22.03
CA ALA A 150 23.83 11.84 22.46
C ALA A 150 23.63 10.36 22.06
N PRO A 151 22.85 9.57 22.83
CA PRO A 151 22.81 8.12 22.66
C PRO A 151 22.24 7.75 21.29
N ALA A 152 22.75 6.66 20.71
CA ALA A 152 22.13 6.02 19.56
C ALA A 152 20.67 5.69 19.91
N GLY A 153 19.72 6.39 19.29
CA GLY A 153 18.28 6.16 19.47
C GLY A 153 17.97 4.69 19.15
N GLY A 154 17.40 3.99 20.12
CA GLY A 154 17.11 2.57 19.99
C GLY A 154 16.06 2.30 18.92
N THR A 155 16.34 1.39 17.99
CA THR A 155 15.36 0.93 17.01
C THR A 155 14.35 -0.02 17.68
N ALA A 156 13.05 0.24 17.55
CA ALA A 156 12.02 -0.73 17.92
C ALA A 156 11.71 -1.67 16.75
N ALA A 157 11.67 -2.96 17.02
CA ALA A 157 11.28 -3.97 16.02
C ALA A 157 9.80 -4.35 16.19
N VAL A 158 9.05 -4.32 15.09
CA VAL A 158 7.65 -4.75 14.99
C VAL A 158 7.56 -5.93 14.04
N SER A 159 6.97 -7.02 14.52
CA SER A 159 6.66 -8.22 13.73
C SER A 159 5.22 -8.16 13.24
N ILE A 160 4.99 -8.39 11.95
CA ILE A 160 3.68 -8.75 11.41
C ILE A 160 3.53 -10.25 11.61
N VAL A 161 2.70 -10.64 12.58
CA VAL A 161 2.71 -12.01 13.12
C VAL A 161 2.07 -13.02 12.15
N GLN A 162 2.34 -14.30 12.36
CA GLN A 162 1.68 -15.36 11.58
C GLN A 162 0.14 -15.28 11.70
N GLY A 163 -0.54 -15.33 10.56
CA GLY A 163 -2.00 -15.24 10.46
C GLY A 163 -2.55 -13.82 10.64
N ALA A 164 -1.70 -12.80 10.49
CA ALA A 164 -2.05 -11.39 10.71
C ALA A 164 -3.26 -10.94 9.88
N SER A 165 -3.47 -11.45 8.67
CA SER A 165 -4.65 -11.11 7.82
C SER A 165 -6.00 -11.30 8.50
N SER A 166 -6.07 -12.17 9.52
CA SER A 166 -7.29 -12.48 10.28
C SER A 166 -7.37 -11.77 11.64
N LYS A 167 -6.36 -10.95 11.96
CA LYS A 167 -6.22 -10.24 13.25
C LYS A 167 -6.53 -8.76 13.08
N THR A 168 -6.78 -8.10 14.21
CA THR A 168 -6.94 -6.65 14.30
C THR A 168 -5.73 -6.03 14.99
N ASN A 169 -5.83 -5.73 16.28
CA ASN A 169 -4.79 -5.09 17.07
C ASN A 169 -3.58 -6.00 17.33
N ASP A 170 -3.78 -7.32 17.29
CA ASP A 170 -2.73 -8.32 17.51
C ASP A 170 -1.97 -8.69 16.22
N ALA A 171 -2.25 -8.02 15.10
CA ALA A 171 -1.62 -8.29 13.81
C ALA A 171 -0.17 -7.79 13.75
N TYR A 172 0.12 -6.71 14.46
CA TYR A 172 1.45 -6.13 14.64
C TYR A 172 1.88 -6.33 16.10
N ASN A 173 3.14 -6.69 16.34
CA ASN A 173 3.65 -6.94 17.69
C ASN A 173 5.09 -6.40 17.87
N PRO A 174 5.37 -5.54 18.86
CA PRO A 174 4.43 -4.98 19.83
C PRO A 174 3.45 -3.99 19.21
N ASN A 175 2.29 -3.83 19.84
CA ASN A 175 1.30 -2.80 19.52
C ASN A 175 0.70 -2.23 20.83
N PRO A 176 0.96 -0.97 21.20
CA PRO A 176 1.76 0.00 20.45
C PRO A 176 3.26 -0.32 20.45
N ALA A 177 3.96 0.09 19.39
CA ALA A 177 5.42 0.15 19.38
C ALA A 177 5.86 1.43 20.09
N GLN A 178 6.70 1.30 21.12
CA GLN A 178 7.13 2.42 21.97
C GLN A 178 8.56 2.84 21.63
N ILE A 179 8.76 4.10 21.28
CA ILE A 179 10.07 4.68 20.95
C ILE A 179 10.22 6.11 21.49
N SER A 180 11.44 6.62 21.46
CA SER A 180 11.72 8.05 21.68
C SER A 180 11.84 8.81 20.38
N ALA A 181 11.55 10.11 20.41
CA ALA A 181 11.75 11.00 19.26
C ALA A 181 13.18 10.90 18.70
N GLY A 182 13.30 10.87 17.37
CA GLY A 182 14.54 10.62 16.64
C GLY A 182 14.90 9.14 16.46
N SER A 183 14.07 8.20 16.95
CA SER A 183 14.30 6.76 16.81
C SER A 183 13.55 6.17 15.62
N ALA A 184 14.01 5.01 15.15
CA ALA A 184 13.37 4.28 14.06
C ALA A 184 12.53 3.11 14.55
N VAL A 185 11.47 2.80 13.83
CA VAL A 185 10.75 1.52 13.92
C VAL A 185 11.04 0.71 12.66
N THR A 186 11.33 -0.58 12.84
CA THR A 186 11.47 -1.54 11.75
C THR A 186 10.35 -2.57 11.81
N TRP A 187 9.52 -2.62 10.77
CA TRP A 187 8.52 -3.66 10.58
C TRP A 187 9.11 -4.82 9.78
N THR A 188 8.82 -6.05 10.17
CA THR A 188 9.19 -7.26 9.44
C THR A 188 7.97 -8.14 9.24
N ASN A 189 7.77 -8.65 8.03
CA ASN A 189 6.67 -9.57 7.76
C ASN A 189 7.05 -11.01 8.11
N ASP A 190 6.67 -11.49 9.29
CA ASP A 190 6.86 -12.89 9.70
C ASP A 190 5.67 -13.78 9.31
N ASP A 191 4.62 -13.21 8.70
CA ASP A 191 3.51 -13.95 8.12
C ASP A 191 3.89 -14.57 6.76
N SER A 192 3.11 -15.53 6.30
CA SER A 192 3.32 -16.20 5.01
C SER A 192 2.67 -15.47 3.82
N VAL A 193 1.91 -14.41 4.09
CA VAL A 193 1.19 -13.64 3.07
C VAL A 193 1.69 -12.18 3.04
N PRO A 194 1.57 -11.48 1.91
CA PRO A 194 2.06 -10.11 1.80
C PRO A 194 1.25 -9.13 2.68
N HIS A 195 1.95 -8.15 3.25
CA HIS A 195 1.37 -7.12 4.11
C HIS A 195 2.03 -5.76 3.89
N THR A 196 1.46 -4.70 4.48
CA THR A 196 2.09 -3.37 4.54
C THR A 196 2.07 -2.82 5.96
N ALA A 197 2.89 -1.80 6.21
CA ALA A 197 2.74 -0.85 7.30
C ALA A 197 2.61 0.54 6.64
N THR A 198 1.39 1.07 6.64
CA THR A 198 1.06 2.33 5.96
C THR A 198 0.39 3.28 6.95
N SER A 199 0.95 4.47 7.13
CA SER A 199 0.46 5.45 8.09
C SER A 199 -0.94 5.94 7.73
N GLY A 200 -1.78 6.09 8.75
CA GLY A 200 -3.15 6.54 8.57
C GLY A 200 -4.15 5.83 9.48
N GLN A 201 -5.41 6.20 9.34
CA GLN A 201 -6.51 5.71 10.18
C GLN A 201 -7.73 5.38 9.34
N ASN A 202 -8.55 4.45 9.82
CA ASN A 202 -9.81 4.07 9.17
C ASN A 202 -9.63 3.76 7.68
N ALA A 203 -8.58 2.99 7.36
CA ALA A 203 -8.22 2.62 5.99
C ALA A 203 -7.85 3.80 5.05
N THR A 204 -7.61 4.99 5.60
CA THR A 204 -7.22 6.18 4.84
C THR A 204 -5.75 6.52 5.12
N PRO A 205 -4.86 6.46 4.13
CA PRO A 205 -3.47 6.87 4.31
C PRO A 205 -3.34 8.36 4.62
N ASP A 206 -2.39 8.73 5.48
CA ASP A 206 -2.07 10.14 5.77
C ASP A 206 -0.78 10.64 5.08
N GLY A 207 -0.03 9.73 4.45
CA GLY A 207 1.18 10.04 3.67
C GLY A 207 2.47 10.20 4.49
N THR A 208 2.44 9.99 5.80
CA THR A 208 3.63 10.06 6.67
C THR A 208 4.66 8.98 6.32
N PHE A 209 4.23 7.72 6.17
CA PHE A 209 5.07 6.62 5.70
C PHE A 209 4.25 5.53 5.00
N ASP A 210 4.89 4.82 4.07
CA ASP A 210 4.34 3.64 3.43
C ASP A 210 5.47 2.64 3.16
N SER A 211 5.35 1.43 3.71
CA SER A 211 6.32 0.36 3.45
C SER A 211 6.26 -0.17 2.01
N GLY A 212 5.15 0.07 1.30
CA GLY A 212 4.77 -0.75 0.17
C GLY A 212 4.54 -2.20 0.57
N ILE A 213 4.50 -3.11 -0.41
CA ILE A 213 4.28 -4.54 -0.16
C ILE A 213 5.52 -5.18 0.47
N LEU A 214 5.38 -5.67 1.70
CA LEU A 214 6.33 -6.53 2.38
C LEU A 214 5.98 -8.00 2.10
N GLN A 215 6.81 -8.67 1.32
CA GLN A 215 6.78 -10.12 1.18
C GLN A 215 7.23 -10.79 2.49
N GLN A 216 7.01 -12.10 2.63
CA GLN A 216 7.51 -12.86 3.78
C GLN A 216 9.01 -12.63 4.00
N GLY A 217 9.40 -12.29 5.23
CA GLY A 217 10.76 -11.98 5.66
C GLY A 217 11.28 -10.60 5.22
N ALA A 218 10.51 -9.83 4.45
CA ALA A 218 10.90 -8.47 4.09
C ALA A 218 10.67 -7.51 5.26
N SER A 219 11.49 -6.46 5.30
CA SER A 219 11.42 -5.43 6.35
C SER A 219 11.39 -4.03 5.76
N PHE A 220 10.78 -3.10 6.50
CA PHE A 220 10.76 -1.67 6.23
C PHE A 220 11.09 -0.91 7.51
N SER A 221 11.78 0.22 7.39
CA SER A 221 12.14 1.06 8.54
C SER A 221 11.78 2.51 8.30
N PHE A 222 11.26 3.18 9.32
CA PHE A 222 10.94 4.61 9.30
C PHE A 222 11.38 5.29 10.60
N THR A 223 11.93 6.49 10.49
CA THR A 223 12.39 7.29 11.65
C THR A 223 11.33 8.32 12.01
N PHE A 224 10.96 8.37 13.28
CA PHE A 224 9.99 9.33 13.80
C PHE A 224 10.74 10.45 14.52
N GLU A 225 10.66 11.68 13.99
CA GLU A 225 11.40 12.83 14.53
C GLU A 225 10.63 13.57 15.64
N GLU A 226 9.30 13.51 15.60
CA GLU A 226 8.43 14.26 16.51
C GLU A 226 7.72 13.33 17.49
N ALA A 227 7.44 13.84 18.70
CA ALA A 227 6.65 13.11 19.68
C ALA A 227 5.16 13.08 19.26
N GLY A 228 4.48 11.96 19.52
CA GLY A 228 3.10 11.78 19.14
C GLY A 228 2.67 10.33 18.99
N GLU A 229 1.41 10.16 18.59
CA GLU A 229 0.83 8.86 18.25
C GLU A 229 0.67 8.77 16.73
N TYR A 230 1.26 7.73 16.15
CA TYR A 230 1.28 7.48 14.71
C TYR A 230 0.54 6.18 14.42
N PRO A 231 -0.78 6.25 14.18
CA PRO A 231 -1.56 5.10 13.78
C PRO A 231 -1.23 4.70 12.35
N TYR A 232 -1.32 3.40 12.08
CA TYR A 232 -1.06 2.82 10.77
C TYR A 232 -1.87 1.54 10.59
N PHE A 233 -1.97 1.10 9.35
CA PHE A 233 -2.74 -0.08 8.97
C PHE A 233 -2.11 -0.82 7.79
N CYS A 234 -2.62 -2.03 7.50
CA CYS A 234 -2.27 -2.76 6.28
C CYS A 234 -3.25 -2.41 5.16
N THR A 235 -2.76 -1.93 4.01
CA THR A 235 -3.62 -1.58 2.88
C THR A 235 -4.33 -2.78 2.25
N LEU A 236 -3.72 -3.97 2.32
CA LEU A 236 -4.32 -5.23 1.84
C LEU A 236 -5.37 -5.80 2.80
N HIS A 237 -5.30 -5.45 4.08
CA HIS A 237 -6.13 -6.00 5.14
C HIS A 237 -6.50 -4.87 6.12
N PRO A 238 -7.47 -4.00 5.79
CA PRO A 238 -7.68 -2.74 6.50
C PRO A 238 -8.06 -2.86 7.99
N ASN A 239 -8.45 -4.05 8.44
CA ASN A 239 -8.74 -4.34 9.85
C ASN A 239 -7.46 -4.53 10.70
N MET A 240 -6.31 -4.80 10.07
CA MET A 240 -5.01 -4.87 10.74
C MET A 240 -4.55 -3.44 11.05
N VAL A 241 -4.49 -3.10 12.33
CA VAL A 241 -4.16 -1.76 12.80
C VAL A 241 -3.08 -1.80 13.85
N GLY A 242 -2.20 -0.81 13.82
CA GLY A 242 -1.13 -0.63 14.79
C GLY A 242 -0.93 0.85 15.12
N THR A 243 -0.23 1.10 16.23
CA THR A 243 0.17 2.45 16.62
C THR A 243 1.65 2.47 17.00
N VAL A 244 2.37 3.49 16.56
CA VAL A 244 3.68 3.86 17.12
C VAL A 244 3.47 5.04 18.07
N SER A 245 3.93 4.90 19.30
CA SER A 245 3.89 5.95 20.31
C SER A 245 5.30 6.47 20.55
N VAL A 246 5.47 7.78 20.38
CA VAL A 246 6.76 8.47 20.40
C VAL A 246 6.76 9.47 21.55
N SER A 247 7.69 9.30 22.50
CA SER A 247 7.76 10.10 23.75
C SER A 247 9.14 10.58 24.14
#